data_AF-A0A0K8Q1U4-F1
#
_entry.id   AF-A0A0K8Q1U4-F1
#
_cell.length_a   1.000
_cell.length_b   1.000
_cell.length_c   1.000
_cell.angle_alpha   90.00
_cell.angle_beta   90.00
_cell.angle_gamma   90.00
#
_symmetry.space_group_name_H-M   'P 1'
#
loop_
_entity.id
_entity.type
_entity.pdbx_description
1 polymer ?
#
loop_
_entity_poly.entity_id
_entity_poly.type
_entity_poly.pdbx_seq_one_letter_code
_entity_poly.pdbx_strand_id
1 'polypeptide(L)'
;RRQGGELFRTNCAMCHNAAAAGGALTRGKFAPALADVSGKHIYEAMVTGPQNMPVFNDANISPEGKRDVITFLKQIEANGSPGGADLGALGPVSEGLFVWIAGLGVVIAFTIWLTSRSS
;
A
#
# COMPACT_ATOMS: atom_id res chain seq x y z
N ARG A 1 -2.04 -18.56 3.28
CA ARG A 1 -0.98 -17.52 3.49
C ARG A 1 -0.18 -17.17 2.22
N ARG A 2 0.69 -18.05 1.67
CA ARG A 2 1.44 -17.75 0.42
C ARG A 2 0.51 -17.55 -0.78
N GLN A 3 -0.45 -18.47 -0.93
CA GLN A 3 -1.48 -18.42 -1.98
C GLN A 3 -2.31 -17.13 -1.92
N GLY A 4 -2.74 -16.71 -0.73
CA GLY A 4 -3.45 -15.42 -0.55
C GLY A 4 -2.66 -14.21 -1.01
N GLY A 5 -1.35 -14.16 -0.71
CA GLY A 5 -0.48 -13.08 -1.20
C GLY A 5 -0.24 -13.13 -2.70
N GLU A 6 -0.15 -14.32 -3.31
CA GLU A 6 -0.10 -14.49 -4.76
C GLU A 6 -1.39 -13.99 -5.43
N LEU A 7 -2.54 -14.43 -4.94
CA LEU A 7 -3.86 -13.98 -5.43
C LEU A 7 -4.02 -12.46 -5.32
N PHE A 8 -3.63 -11.87 -4.18
CA PHE A 8 -3.72 -10.42 -3.99
C PHE A 8 -2.83 -9.66 -4.98
N ARG A 9 -1.57 -10.09 -5.17
CA ARG A 9 -0.63 -9.41 -6.07
C ARG A 9 -1.06 -9.49 -7.53
N THR A 10 -1.65 -10.60 -7.95
CA THR A 10 -2.08 -10.80 -9.34
C THR A 10 -3.42 -10.17 -9.66
N ASN A 11 -4.33 -10.02 -8.67
CA ASN A 11 -5.71 -9.58 -8.93
C ASN A 11 -6.06 -8.22 -8.31
N CYS A 12 -5.40 -7.79 -7.24
CA CYS A 12 -5.85 -6.67 -6.41
C CYS A 12 -4.81 -5.54 -6.29
N ALA A 13 -3.53 -5.88 -6.22
CA ALA A 13 -2.45 -4.93 -5.97
C ALA A 13 -2.30 -3.84 -7.03
N MET A 14 -2.78 -4.09 -8.26
CA MET A 14 -2.78 -3.08 -9.33
C MET A 14 -3.63 -1.85 -8.98
N CYS A 15 -4.67 -2.03 -8.18
CA CYS A 15 -5.55 -0.95 -7.73
C CYS A 15 -5.22 -0.55 -6.28
N HIS A 16 -5.01 -1.52 -5.40
CA HIS A 16 -4.87 -1.28 -3.96
C HIS A 16 -3.42 -1.12 -3.48
N ASN A 17 -2.43 -1.10 -4.39
CA ASN A 17 -0.99 -1.15 -4.09
C ASN A 17 -0.58 -2.50 -3.44
N ALA A 18 0.69 -2.88 -3.59
CA ALA A 18 1.28 -4.08 -2.99
C ALA A 18 1.16 -4.10 -1.46
N ALA A 19 1.20 -2.94 -0.81
CA ALA A 19 1.01 -2.78 0.64
C ALA A 19 -0.46 -2.65 1.05
N ALA A 20 -1.42 -2.78 0.12
CA ALA A 20 -2.85 -2.61 0.37
C ALA A 20 -3.27 -1.20 0.87
N ALA A 21 -2.41 -0.19 0.65
CA ALA A 21 -2.62 1.20 1.05
C ALA A 21 -3.64 1.96 0.17
N GLY A 22 -4.12 1.35 -0.92
CA GLY A 22 -4.98 2.01 -1.90
C GLY A 22 -4.20 2.72 -2.99
N GLY A 23 -4.90 3.44 -3.86
CA GLY A 23 -4.30 4.11 -5.01
C GLY A 23 -5.26 4.98 -5.80
N ALA A 24 -4.71 5.91 -6.58
CA ALA A 24 -5.50 6.73 -7.49
C ALA A 24 -5.95 5.90 -8.71
N LEU A 25 -7.19 6.10 -9.15
CA LEU A 25 -7.77 5.49 -10.34
C LEU A 25 -8.10 6.58 -11.37
N THR A 26 -8.44 6.15 -12.58
CA THR A 26 -8.83 7.07 -13.65
C THR A 26 -10.11 7.85 -13.28
N ARG A 27 -10.28 9.02 -13.89
CA ARG A 27 -11.49 9.87 -13.73
C ARG A 27 -11.74 10.30 -12.28
N GLY A 28 -10.69 10.58 -11.52
CA GLY A 28 -10.77 11.09 -10.15
C GLY A 28 -11.30 10.07 -9.13
N LYS A 29 -11.37 8.78 -9.51
CA LYS A 29 -11.71 7.69 -8.60
C LYS A 29 -10.47 7.26 -7.81
N PHE A 30 -10.66 6.49 -6.76
CA PHE A 30 -9.56 5.91 -6.00
C PHE A 30 -9.96 4.53 -5.46
N ALA A 31 -8.97 3.66 -5.31
CA ALA A 31 -9.08 2.43 -4.56
C ALA A 31 -8.80 2.75 -3.08
N PRO A 32 -9.70 2.37 -2.15
CA PRO A 32 -9.48 2.64 -0.74
C PRO A 32 -8.35 1.78 -0.16
N ALA A 33 -7.78 2.23 0.96
CA ALA A 33 -6.91 1.41 1.79
C ALA A 33 -7.69 0.22 2.37
N LEU A 34 -7.01 -0.92 2.56
CA LEU A 34 -7.62 -2.14 3.11
C LEU A 34 -7.24 -2.40 4.58
N ALA A 35 -6.47 -1.50 5.20
CA ALA A 35 -6.20 -1.51 6.63
C ALA A 35 -7.48 -1.22 7.43
N ASP A 36 -7.60 -1.81 8.61
CA ASP A 36 -8.73 -1.67 9.53
C ASP A 36 -10.11 -2.08 8.95
N VAL A 37 -10.16 -2.72 7.78
CA VAL A 37 -11.40 -3.20 7.16
C VAL A 37 -11.73 -4.61 7.66
N SER A 38 -12.99 -4.84 8.05
CA SER A 38 -13.42 -6.18 8.49
C SER A 38 -13.32 -7.21 7.36
N GLY A 39 -12.94 -8.45 7.69
CA GLY A 39 -12.83 -9.53 6.69
C GLY A 39 -14.14 -9.81 5.95
N LYS A 40 -15.29 -9.65 6.62
CA LYS A 40 -16.61 -9.76 6.00
C LYS A 40 -16.79 -8.71 4.89
N HIS A 41 -16.44 -7.46 5.17
CA HIS A 41 -16.58 -6.38 4.19
C HIS A 41 -15.62 -6.54 3.01
N ILE A 42 -14.40 -7.03 3.26
CA ILE A 42 -13.46 -7.38 2.17
C ILE A 42 -14.04 -8.50 1.30
N TYR A 43 -14.64 -9.52 1.91
CA TYR A 43 -15.31 -10.60 1.17
C TYR A 43 -16.46 -10.08 0.32
N GLU A 44 -17.33 -9.25 0.89
CA GLU A 44 -18.44 -8.63 0.18
C GLU A 44 -17.95 -7.74 -0.97
N ALA A 45 -16.90 -6.95 -0.77
CA ALA A 45 -16.32 -6.14 -1.83
C ALA A 45 -15.79 -6.98 -3.00
N MET A 46 -15.14 -8.12 -2.72
CA MET A 46 -14.69 -9.04 -3.78
C MET A 46 -15.86 -9.61 -4.59
N VAL A 47 -16.97 -9.93 -3.93
CA VAL A 47 -18.15 -10.52 -4.59
C VAL A 47 -19.00 -9.48 -5.31
N THR A 48 -19.08 -8.25 -4.79
CA THR A 48 -19.93 -7.19 -5.33
C THR A 48 -19.24 -6.30 -6.35
N GLY A 49 -17.92 -6.14 -6.28
CA GLY A 49 -17.14 -5.29 -7.17
C GLY A 49 -17.55 -3.80 -7.10
N PRO A 50 -17.35 -3.11 -5.96
CA PRO A 50 -17.79 -1.72 -5.82
C PRO A 50 -17.04 -0.77 -6.75
N GLN A 51 -17.71 0.30 -7.21
CA GLN A 51 -17.17 1.31 -8.14
C GLN A 51 -16.63 0.67 -9.43
N ASN A 52 -15.31 0.75 -9.66
CA ASN A 52 -14.62 0.21 -10.82
C ASN A 52 -13.94 -1.13 -10.51
N MET A 53 -14.14 -1.68 -9.30
CA MET A 53 -13.56 -2.96 -8.92
C MET A 53 -14.28 -4.09 -9.67
N PRO A 54 -13.55 -5.00 -10.33
CA PRO A 54 -14.18 -6.14 -11.00
C PRO A 54 -14.81 -7.10 -9.99
N VAL A 55 -15.83 -7.82 -10.43
CA VAL A 55 -16.49 -8.85 -9.63
C VAL A 55 -15.65 -10.14 -9.65
N PHE A 56 -15.29 -10.62 -8.46
CA PHE A 56 -14.60 -11.89 -8.27
C PHE A 56 -15.59 -12.99 -7.86
N ASN A 57 -16.18 -13.68 -8.84
CA ASN A 57 -17.07 -14.81 -8.63
C ASN A 57 -16.31 -16.11 -8.28
N ASP A 58 -17.02 -17.18 -7.94
CA ASP A 58 -16.35 -18.40 -7.47
C ASP A 58 -15.63 -19.19 -8.60
N ALA A 59 -15.85 -18.81 -9.86
CA ALA A 59 -15.13 -19.36 -11.01
C ALA A 59 -13.75 -18.70 -11.23
N ASN A 60 -13.56 -17.46 -10.77
CA ASN A 60 -12.28 -16.75 -10.91
C ASN A 60 -11.46 -16.77 -9.60
N ILE A 61 -12.08 -16.63 -8.44
CA ILE A 61 -11.44 -16.83 -7.13
C ILE A 61 -12.39 -17.64 -6.25
N SER A 62 -11.97 -18.85 -5.86
CA SER A 62 -12.79 -19.72 -5.00
C SER A 62 -13.06 -19.08 -3.63
N PRO A 63 -14.10 -19.51 -2.91
CA PRO A 63 -14.38 -19.05 -1.55
C PRO A 63 -13.17 -19.21 -0.60
N GLU A 64 -12.39 -20.28 -0.75
CA GLU A 64 -11.15 -20.50 -0.01
C GLU A 64 -10.09 -19.48 -0.42
N GLY A 65 -9.91 -19.22 -1.71
CA GLY A 65 -9.00 -18.21 -2.23
C GLY A 65 -9.30 -16.80 -1.70
N LYS A 66 -10.58 -16.43 -1.64
CA LYS A 66 -11.05 -15.17 -1.03
C LYS A 66 -10.67 -15.08 0.45
N ARG A 67 -10.87 -16.16 1.21
CA ARG A 67 -10.47 -16.23 2.64
C ARG A 67 -8.95 -16.16 2.80
N ASP A 68 -8.20 -16.75 1.88
CA ASP A 68 -6.74 -16.68 1.87
C ASP A 68 -6.23 -15.26 1.61
N VAL A 69 -6.86 -14.51 0.68
CA VAL A 69 -6.57 -13.09 0.45
C VAL A 69 -6.84 -12.27 1.72
N ILE A 70 -7.99 -12.47 2.37
CA ILE A 70 -8.32 -11.78 3.63
C ILE A 70 -7.29 -12.11 4.72
N THR A 71 -6.90 -13.38 4.84
CA THR A 71 -5.88 -13.82 5.80
C THR A 71 -4.54 -13.15 5.52
N PHE A 72 -4.15 -13.03 4.26
CA PHE A 72 -2.94 -12.32 3.86
C PHE A 72 -3.01 -10.83 4.23
N LEU A 73 -4.14 -10.15 3.95
CA LEU A 73 -4.34 -8.74 4.30
C LEU A 73 -4.21 -8.51 5.80
N LYS A 74 -4.87 -9.35 6.62
CA LYS A 74 -4.76 -9.25 8.09
C LYS A 74 -3.36 -9.55 8.60
N GLN A 75 -2.60 -10.40 7.91
CA GLN A 75 -1.23 -10.67 8.27
C GLN A 75 -0.31 -9.47 8.00
N ILE A 76 -0.42 -8.82 6.83
CA ILE A 76 0.42 -7.67 6.52
C ILE A 76 0.08 -6.46 7.39
N GLU A 77 -1.20 -6.27 7.71
CA GLU A 77 -1.68 -5.25 8.64
C GLU A 77 -1.10 -5.46 10.06
N ALA A 78 -1.11 -6.70 10.55
CA ALA A 78 -0.57 -7.04 11.88
C ALA A 78 0.97 -6.94 11.95
N ASN A 79 1.67 -7.19 10.84
CA ASN A 79 3.14 -7.15 10.81
C ASN A 79 3.70 -5.72 10.75
N GLY A 80 2.91 -4.75 10.27
CA GLY A 80 3.35 -3.36 10.10
C GLY A 80 4.50 -3.19 9.10
N SER A 81 5.17 -2.04 9.18
CA SER A 81 6.24 -1.66 8.26
C SER A 81 7.61 -2.08 8.81
N PRO A 82 8.33 -3.00 8.14
CA PRO A 82 9.67 -3.39 8.56
C PRO A 82 10.69 -2.31 8.19
N GLY A 83 11.48 -1.85 9.17
CA GLY A 83 12.64 -0.98 8.92
C GLY A 83 12.48 0.50 9.24
N GLY A 84 11.37 0.92 9.86
CA GLY A 84 11.21 2.29 10.36
C GLY A 84 9.83 2.87 10.07
N ALA A 85 9.80 4.18 9.77
CA ALA A 85 8.56 4.88 9.44
C ALA A 85 8.04 4.42 8.06
N ASP A 86 6.73 4.18 7.96
CA ASP A 86 6.08 3.62 6.78
C ASP A 86 5.93 4.63 5.61
N LEU A 87 6.04 5.93 5.90
CA LEU A 87 5.92 7.04 4.94
C LEU A 87 4.69 6.95 4.01
N GLY A 88 3.61 6.32 4.48
CA GLY A 88 2.35 6.14 3.76
C GLY A 88 2.29 4.89 2.88
N ALA A 89 3.28 3.98 2.95
CA ALA A 89 3.35 2.74 2.19
C ALA A 89 3.19 2.90 0.66
N LEU A 90 3.53 4.08 0.14
CA LEU A 90 3.50 4.40 -1.29
C LEU A 90 4.78 3.95 -2.02
N GLY A 91 5.65 3.23 -1.31
CA GLY A 91 6.92 2.74 -1.81
C GLY A 91 7.94 3.87 -2.08
N PRO A 92 8.82 3.70 -3.07
CA PRO A 92 10.05 4.49 -3.23
C PRO A 92 9.81 5.98 -3.51
N VAL A 93 8.59 6.37 -3.89
CA VAL A 93 8.26 7.77 -4.17
C VAL A 93 8.28 8.60 -2.90
N SER A 94 7.58 8.13 -1.85
CA SER A 94 7.49 8.83 -0.57
C SER A 94 8.83 8.85 0.18
N GLU A 95 9.51 7.70 0.20
CA GLU A 95 10.87 7.56 0.72
C GLU A 95 11.87 8.46 -0.02
N GLY A 96 11.83 8.46 -1.35
CA GLY A 96 12.70 9.27 -2.19
C GLY A 96 12.50 10.77 -1.96
N LEU A 97 11.25 11.23 -1.86
CA LEU A 97 10.95 12.63 -1.53
C LEU A 97 11.48 13.02 -0.16
N PHE A 98 11.28 12.16 0.85
CA PHE A 98 11.80 12.40 2.19
C PHE A 98 13.32 12.51 2.19
N VAL A 99 14.01 11.55 1.56
CA VAL A 99 15.48 11.56 1.43
C VAL A 99 15.95 12.79 0.65
N TRP A 100 15.23 13.21 -0.39
CA TRP A 100 15.58 14.40 -1.16
C TRP A 100 15.49 15.68 -0.32
N ILE A 101 14.38 15.88 0.41
CA ILE A 101 14.19 17.07 1.25
C ILE A 101 15.17 17.05 2.44
N ALA A 102 15.20 15.95 3.21
CA ALA A 102 16.03 15.85 4.40
C ALA A 102 17.52 15.84 4.05
N GLY A 103 17.91 15.06 3.04
CA GLY A 103 19.29 14.95 2.58
C GLY A 103 19.83 16.28 2.05
N LEU A 104 19.09 16.94 1.14
CA LEU A 104 19.50 18.26 0.66
C LEU A 104 19.48 19.32 1.76
N GLY A 105 18.47 19.30 2.63
CA GLY A 105 18.39 20.21 3.77
C GLY A 105 19.61 20.09 4.69
N VAL A 106 20.05 18.87 4.99
CA VAL A 106 21.26 18.59 5.78
C VAL A 106 22.51 19.12 5.06
N VAL A 107 22.69 18.82 3.77
CA VAL A 107 23.85 19.29 2.99
C VAL A 107 23.92 20.83 2.96
N ILE A 108 22.78 21.49 2.72
CA ILE A 108 22.69 22.96 2.71
C ILE A 108 23.04 23.53 4.09
N ALA A 109 22.48 22.98 5.16
CA ALA A 109 22.75 23.43 6.53
C ALA A 109 24.25 23.30 6.88
N PHE A 110 24.88 22.18 6.53
CA PHE A 110 26.32 21.99 6.73
C PHE A 110 27.16 22.99 5.92
N THR A 111 26.77 23.26 4.67
CA THR A 111 27.47 24.22 3.81
C THR A 111 27.42 25.64 4.40
N ILE A 112 26.25 26.08 4.90
CA ILE A 112 26.09 27.38 5.56
C ILE A 112 26.89 27.43 6.86
N TRP A 113 26.86 26.37 7.67
CA TRP A 113 27.59 26.31 8.93
C TRP A 113 29.10 26.38 8.74
N LEU A 114 29.66 25.64 7.77
CA LEU A 114 31.08 25.69 7.46
C LEU A 114 31.50 27.08 6.95
N THR A 115 30.72 27.65 6.03
CA THR A 115 31.02 28.96 5.43
C THR A 115 30.95 30.08 6.48
N SER A 116 29.94 30.07 7.36
CA SER A 116 29.76 31.08 8.41
C SER A 116 30.81 31.01 9.54
N ARG A 117 31.54 29.90 9.68
CA ARG A 117 32.67 29.76 10.61
C ARG A 117 34.01 30.21 10.01
N SER A 118 34.10 30.29 8.68
CA SER A 118 35.33 30.65 7.94
C SER A 118 35.49 32.14 7.65
N SER A 119 34.56 32.98 8.13
CA SER A 119 34.61 34.45 8.10
C SER A 119 34.82 35.04 9.48
#